data_AF-A0A947YWH1-F1
#
_entry.id   AF-A0A947YWH1-F1
#
_cell.length_a   1.000
_cell.length_b   1.000
_cell.length_c   1.000
_cell.angle_alpha   90.00
_cell.angle_beta   90.00
_cell.angle_gamma   90.00
#
_symmetry.space_group_name_H-M   'P 1'
#
loop_
_entity.id
_entity.type
_entity.pdbx_description
1 polymer ?
#
loop_
_entity_poly.entity_id
_entity_poly.type
_entity_poly.pdbx_seq_one_letter_code
_entity_poly.pdbx_strand_id
1 'polypeptide(L)'
;MKHILFITAILAMSACGNVNFDPPSGFVEKYKTNNSLVVVSADASRIRVTYKENKKNGTAEFWGELLKRELTKFKAYKMVKSDSYKSKGMIMEFEPPEMYKGFVYTVAVLANDDDVYVIELGCDKKSCPEKRKAFDKLVKKVYNKKIK
;
A
#
# COMPACT_ATOMS: atom_id res chain seq x y z
N MET A 1 -34.05 -27.87 -38.72
CA MET A 1 -33.43 -28.11 -37.40
C MET A 1 -32.66 -26.84 -37.04
N LYS A 2 -33.24 -26.01 -36.15
CA LYS A 2 -32.68 -24.70 -35.77
C LYS A 2 -31.76 -24.90 -34.57
N HIS A 3 -30.44 -24.91 -34.79
CA HIS A 3 -29.47 -24.86 -33.70
C HIS A 3 -29.29 -23.41 -33.27
N ILE A 4 -29.97 -23.01 -32.19
CA ILE A 4 -29.71 -21.75 -31.50
C ILE A 4 -28.48 -21.98 -30.63
N LEU A 5 -27.31 -21.55 -31.11
CA LEU A 5 -26.09 -21.49 -30.32
C LEU A 5 -26.24 -20.35 -29.30
N PHE A 6 -26.58 -20.70 -28.07
CA PHE A 6 -26.48 -19.80 -26.92
C PHE A 6 -24.99 -19.63 -26.58
N ILE A 7 -24.34 -18.64 -27.19
CA ILE A 7 -23.00 -18.21 -26.79
C ILE A 7 -23.18 -17.38 -25.52
N THR A 8 -23.05 -18.04 -24.38
CA THR A 8 -22.99 -17.42 -23.06
C THR A 8 -21.70 -16.61 -22.97
N ALA A 9 -21.80 -15.32 -23.29
CA ALA A 9 -20.74 -14.35 -23.06
C ALA A 9 -20.59 -14.16 -21.54
N ILE A 10 -19.68 -14.93 -20.94
CA ILE A 10 -19.18 -14.66 -19.59
C ILE A 10 -18.30 -13.42 -19.71
N LEU A 11 -18.92 -12.26 -19.49
CA LEU A 11 -18.24 -11.03 -19.16
C LEU A 11 -17.47 -11.28 -17.86
N ALA A 12 -16.22 -11.70 -17.99
CA ALA A 12 -15.24 -11.58 -16.93
C ALA A 12 -15.12 -10.08 -16.62
N MET A 13 -15.88 -9.63 -15.62
CA MET A 13 -15.62 -8.35 -14.96
C MET A 13 -14.26 -8.50 -14.29
N SER A 14 -13.19 -8.23 -15.04
CA SER A 14 -11.91 -7.91 -14.46
C SER A 14 -12.15 -6.72 -13.55
N ALA A 15 -12.22 -6.99 -12.24
CA ALA A 15 -12.18 -5.96 -11.22
C ALA A 15 -10.80 -5.30 -11.35
N CYS A 16 -10.69 -4.28 -12.21
CA CYS A 16 -9.52 -3.43 -12.25
C CYS A 16 -9.41 -2.77 -10.87
N GLY A 17 -8.49 -3.25 -10.04
CA GLY A 17 -8.11 -2.57 -8.83
C GLY A 17 -7.73 -1.12 -9.16
N ASN A 18 -8.00 -0.22 -8.23
CA ASN A 18 -7.72 1.19 -8.41
C ASN A 18 -7.45 1.86 -7.07
N VAL A 19 -6.68 2.95 -7.11
CA VAL A 19 -6.42 3.81 -5.96
C VAL A 19 -7.45 4.93 -5.95
N ASN A 20 -8.65 4.64 -5.45
CA ASN A 20 -9.68 5.65 -5.21
C ASN A 20 -9.99 5.78 -3.72
N PHE A 21 -9.12 6.49 -3.00
CA PHE A 21 -9.29 6.80 -1.59
C PHE A 21 -9.18 8.31 -1.39
N ASP A 22 -10.02 8.83 -0.48
CA ASP A 22 -9.92 10.21 -0.03
C ASP A 22 -8.67 10.39 0.84
N PRO A 23 -7.99 11.54 0.75
CA PRO A 23 -6.93 11.90 1.69
C PRO A 23 -7.40 11.77 3.15
N PRO A 24 -6.61 11.15 4.04
CA PRO A 24 -6.94 11.14 5.46
C PRO A 24 -6.83 12.55 6.05
N SER A 25 -7.55 12.80 7.16
CA SER A 25 -7.52 14.09 7.86
C SER A 25 -6.09 14.57 8.12
N GLY A 26 -5.85 15.87 7.89
CA GLY A 26 -4.54 16.50 8.03
C GLY A 26 -3.59 16.29 6.85
N PHE A 27 -4.04 15.62 5.78
CA PHE A 27 -3.33 15.50 4.52
C PHE A 27 -4.14 16.10 3.37
N VAL A 28 -3.44 16.63 2.37
CA VAL A 28 -4.02 17.09 1.11
C VAL A 28 -3.50 16.25 -0.06
N GLU A 29 -4.31 16.09 -1.09
CA GLU A 29 -3.89 15.40 -2.31
C GLU A 29 -2.78 16.20 -3.01
N LYS A 30 -1.65 15.54 -3.26
CA LYS A 30 -0.56 16.09 -4.07
C LYS A 30 -0.62 15.56 -5.51
N TYR A 31 -0.97 14.28 -5.66
CA TYR A 31 -1.00 13.61 -6.96
C TYR A 31 -1.86 12.35 -6.90
N LYS A 32 -2.61 12.07 -7.98
CA LYS A 32 -3.44 10.86 -8.09
C LYS A 32 -3.48 10.34 -9.53
N THR A 33 -3.37 9.02 -9.66
CA THR A 33 -3.64 8.23 -10.87
C THR A 33 -4.49 7.02 -10.51
N ASN A 34 -4.83 6.22 -11.53
CA ASN A 34 -5.51 4.94 -11.32
C ASN A 34 -4.74 4.00 -10.37
N ASN A 35 -3.40 4.07 -10.37
CA ASN A 35 -2.55 3.11 -9.65
C ASN A 35 -1.77 3.75 -8.49
N SER A 36 -1.87 5.06 -8.27
CA SER A 36 -1.17 5.69 -7.16
C SER A 36 -1.90 6.91 -6.63
N LEU A 37 -1.81 7.12 -5.33
CA LEU A 37 -2.23 8.33 -4.64
C LEU A 37 -1.07 8.79 -3.77
N VAL A 38 -0.74 10.07 -3.84
CA VAL A 38 0.22 10.72 -2.96
C VAL A 38 -0.47 11.87 -2.27
N VAL A 39 -0.45 11.86 -0.94
CA VAL A 39 -0.98 12.92 -0.09
C VAL A 39 0.11 13.43 0.84
N VAL A 40 0.07 14.72 1.16
CA VAL A 40 1.09 15.39 1.97
C VAL A 40 0.45 16.24 3.07
N SER A 41 1.16 16.45 4.17
CA SER A 41 0.78 17.36 5.25
C SER A 41 1.74 18.54 5.35
N ALA A 42 1.35 19.58 6.10
CA ALA A 42 2.11 20.82 6.24
C ALA A 42 3.51 20.62 6.87
N ASP A 43 3.70 19.57 7.67
CA ASP A 43 4.96 19.18 8.29
C ASP A 43 5.84 18.31 7.37
N ALA A 44 5.62 18.38 6.06
CA ALA A 44 6.30 17.57 5.04
C ALA A 44 6.11 16.04 5.16
N SER A 45 5.23 15.54 6.04
CA SER A 45 4.89 14.11 6.04
C SER A 45 4.14 13.73 4.77
N ARG A 46 4.34 12.49 4.32
CA ARG A 46 3.77 11.98 3.07
C ARG A 46 3.19 10.59 3.27
N ILE A 47 1.97 10.39 2.79
CA ILE A 47 1.42 9.05 2.57
C ILE A 47 1.36 8.79 1.07
N ARG A 48 1.83 7.62 0.65
CA ARG A 48 1.68 7.13 -0.72
C ARG A 48 0.93 5.80 -0.69
N VAL A 49 -0.07 5.66 -1.55
CA VAL A 49 -0.71 4.39 -1.86
C VAL A 49 -0.31 4.03 -3.28
N THR A 50 0.14 2.81 -3.49
CA THR A 50 0.39 2.23 -4.81
C THR A 50 -0.39 0.95 -4.95
N TYR A 51 -1.02 0.80 -6.10
CA TYR A 51 -1.74 -0.40 -6.53
C TYR A 51 -0.98 -1.07 -7.66
N LYS A 52 -1.00 -2.40 -7.68
CA LYS A 52 -0.67 -3.22 -8.84
C LYS A 52 -1.48 -4.53 -8.81
N GLU A 53 -1.70 -5.11 -9.98
CA GLU A 53 -2.22 -6.47 -10.11
C GLU A 53 -1.26 -7.48 -9.49
N ASN A 54 -1.81 -8.49 -8.81
CA ASN A 54 -1.06 -9.58 -8.21
C ASN A 54 -0.85 -10.74 -9.20
N LYS A 55 -0.09 -10.46 -10.27
CA LYS A 55 0.22 -11.48 -11.28
C LYS A 55 0.94 -12.66 -10.62
N LYS A 56 0.29 -13.83 -10.59
CA LYS A 56 0.74 -15.10 -9.98
C LYS A 56 0.49 -15.25 -8.46
N ASN A 57 -0.53 -14.61 -7.90
CA ASN A 57 -1.06 -14.87 -6.55
C ASN A 57 0.00 -14.78 -5.43
N GLY A 58 0.92 -13.81 -5.52
CA GLY A 58 1.96 -13.63 -4.50
C GLY A 58 1.36 -13.23 -3.16
N THR A 59 1.80 -13.85 -2.07
CA THR A 59 1.30 -13.54 -0.72
C THR A 59 1.80 -12.17 -0.23
N ALA A 60 1.15 -11.61 0.80
CA ALA A 60 1.63 -10.38 1.44
C ALA A 60 3.06 -10.54 1.99
N GLU A 61 3.41 -11.73 2.47
CA GLU A 61 4.77 -12.08 2.92
C GLU A 61 5.78 -12.03 1.77
N PHE A 62 5.46 -12.64 0.63
CA PHE A 62 6.32 -12.59 -0.55
C PHE A 62 6.59 -11.14 -1.00
N TRP A 63 5.52 -10.34 -1.16
CA TRP A 63 5.65 -8.96 -1.58
C TRP A 63 6.33 -8.08 -0.53
N GLY A 64 6.09 -8.36 0.75
CA GLY A 64 6.74 -7.71 1.89
C GLY A 64 8.24 -7.95 1.91
N GLU A 65 8.68 -9.21 1.78
CA GLU A 65 10.10 -9.57 1.73
C GLU A 65 10.80 -9.03 0.48
N LEU A 66 10.13 -8.99 -0.68
CA LEU A 66 10.66 -8.35 -1.87
C LEU A 66 10.93 -6.86 -1.63
N LEU A 67 9.96 -6.14 -1.05
CA LEU A 67 10.09 -4.71 -0.77
C LEU A 67 11.12 -4.42 0.33
N LYS A 68 11.17 -5.25 1.37
CA LYS A 68 12.23 -5.19 2.39
C LYS A 68 13.61 -5.33 1.76
N ARG A 69 13.81 -6.31 0.87
CA ARG A 69 15.07 -6.47 0.13
C ARG A 69 15.39 -5.23 -0.70
N GLU A 70 14.41 -4.68 -1.41
CA GLU A 70 14.58 -3.44 -2.17
C GLU A 70 15.08 -2.29 -1.28
N LEU A 71 14.38 -2.05 -0.17
CA LEU A 71 14.69 -0.96 0.76
C LEU A 71 16.04 -1.13 1.45
N THR A 72 16.33 -2.33 1.94
CA THR A 72 17.54 -2.59 2.75
C THR A 72 18.79 -2.81 1.92
N LYS A 73 18.71 -3.46 0.76
CA LYS A 73 19.88 -3.76 -0.08
C LYS A 73 20.23 -2.65 -1.06
N PHE A 74 19.22 -1.98 -1.63
CA PHE A 74 19.45 -1.02 -2.72
C PHE A 74 19.23 0.43 -2.30
N LYS A 75 18.49 0.67 -1.22
CA LYS A 75 18.18 2.04 -0.75
C LYS A 75 18.74 2.35 0.65
N ALA A 76 19.55 1.44 1.22
CA ALA A 76 20.23 1.61 2.50
C ALA A 76 19.31 1.95 3.70
N TYR A 77 18.04 1.57 3.64
CA TYR A 77 17.16 1.61 4.81
C TYR A 77 17.55 0.50 5.78
N LYS A 78 17.34 0.73 7.07
CA LYS A 78 17.53 -0.27 8.12
C LYS A 78 16.18 -0.67 8.69
N MET A 79 15.85 -1.97 8.65
CA MET A 79 14.62 -2.47 9.25
C MET A 79 14.68 -2.35 10.76
N VAL A 80 13.61 -1.81 11.35
CA VAL A 80 13.42 -1.67 12.80
C VAL A 80 12.44 -2.72 13.30
N LYS A 81 11.31 -2.87 12.60
CA LYS A 81 10.22 -3.75 13.02
C LYS A 81 9.51 -4.35 11.80
N SER A 82 8.96 -5.54 11.96
CA SER A 82 8.06 -6.18 11.00
C SER A 82 7.01 -6.98 11.75
N ASP A 83 5.73 -6.70 11.49
CA ASP A 83 4.59 -7.40 12.08
C ASP A 83 3.65 -7.89 10.96
N SER A 84 3.03 -9.05 11.15
CA SER A 84 1.91 -9.45 10.31
C SER A 84 0.69 -8.55 10.57
N TYR A 85 -0.08 -8.27 9.52
CA TYR A 85 -1.30 -7.49 9.61
C TYR A 85 -2.48 -8.33 9.12
N LYS A 86 -3.16 -8.97 10.08
CA LYS A 86 -4.21 -9.97 9.81
C LYS A 86 -3.65 -11.08 8.90
N SER A 87 -4.51 -11.79 8.18
CA SER A 87 -4.09 -12.92 7.32
C SER A 87 -3.50 -12.52 5.96
N LYS A 88 -3.66 -11.26 5.53
CA LYS A 88 -3.39 -10.80 4.16
C LYS A 88 -2.57 -9.50 4.11
N GLY A 89 -1.74 -9.27 5.13
CA GLY A 89 -0.96 -8.04 5.21
C GLY A 89 0.29 -8.15 6.06
N MET A 90 1.20 -7.20 5.88
CA MET A 90 2.42 -7.03 6.65
C MET A 90 2.70 -5.54 6.85
N ILE A 91 3.13 -5.14 8.03
CA ILE A 91 3.57 -3.77 8.32
C ILE A 91 5.03 -3.81 8.75
N MET A 92 5.85 -2.96 8.13
CA MET A 92 7.26 -2.83 8.40
C MET A 92 7.61 -1.38 8.74
N GLU A 93 8.57 -1.22 9.65
CA GLU A 93 9.15 0.07 10.00
C GLU A 93 10.64 0.06 9.69
N PHE A 94 11.11 1.17 9.15
CA PHE A 94 12.48 1.36 8.75
C PHE A 94 13.02 2.70 9.24
N GLU A 95 14.29 2.68 9.65
CA GLU A 95 15.15 3.85 9.74
C GLU A 95 15.66 4.17 8.31
N PRO A 96 15.46 5.40 7.80
CA PRO A 96 15.98 5.79 6.50
C PRO A 96 17.51 6.00 6.55
N PRO A 97 18.18 6.15 5.39
CA PRO A 97 19.61 6.46 5.33
C PRO A 97 19.99 7.71 6.12
N GLU A 98 21.26 7.82 6.53
CA GLU A 98 21.76 8.90 7.42
C GLU A 98 21.44 10.32 6.91
N MET A 99 21.39 10.53 5.60
CA MET A 99 21.00 11.82 5.01
C MET A 99 19.55 12.26 5.32
N TYR A 100 18.69 11.33 5.74
CA TYR A 100 17.31 11.56 6.16
C TYR A 100 17.12 11.29 7.66
N LYS A 101 18.18 11.45 8.45
CA LYS A 101 18.12 11.30 9.91
C LYS A 101 17.02 12.17 10.50
N GLY A 102 16.28 11.59 11.45
CA GLY A 102 15.14 12.25 12.08
C GLY A 102 13.79 11.90 11.46
N PHE A 103 13.76 11.20 10.32
CA PHE A 103 12.55 10.64 9.74
C PHE A 103 12.32 9.18 10.15
N VAL A 104 11.07 8.75 10.06
CA VAL A 104 10.64 7.36 10.20
C VAL A 104 9.90 6.96 8.92
N TYR A 105 10.16 5.74 8.47
CA TYR A 105 9.50 5.18 7.30
C TYR A 105 8.67 3.95 7.69
N THR A 106 7.37 3.99 7.46
CA THR A 106 6.47 2.86 7.70
C THR A 106 5.88 2.41 6.37
N VAL A 107 5.79 1.10 6.17
CA VAL A 107 5.21 0.50 4.98
C VAL A 107 4.21 -0.58 5.39
N ALA A 108 3.02 -0.57 4.80
CA ALA A 108 2.08 -1.67 4.83
C ALA A 108 1.98 -2.29 3.44
N VAL A 109 2.12 -3.61 3.36
CA VAL A 109 1.88 -4.40 2.15
C VAL A 109 0.65 -5.24 2.40
N LEU A 110 -0.37 -5.10 1.55
CA LEU A 110 -1.61 -5.87 1.60
C LEU A 110 -1.79 -6.59 0.27
N ALA A 111 -2.13 -7.87 0.29
CA ALA A 111 -2.32 -8.65 -0.94
C ALA A 111 -3.46 -9.65 -0.80
N ASN A 112 -4.30 -9.74 -1.84
CA ASN A 112 -5.23 -10.86 -2.06
C ASN A 112 -4.84 -11.55 -3.37
N ASP A 113 -5.72 -12.39 -3.93
CA ASP A 113 -5.38 -13.17 -5.13
C ASP A 113 -5.18 -12.28 -6.37
N ASP A 114 -5.88 -11.14 -6.45
CA ASP A 114 -5.94 -10.31 -7.65
C ASP A 114 -5.09 -9.03 -7.55
N ASP A 115 -4.91 -8.49 -6.35
CA ASP A 115 -4.42 -7.15 -6.09
C ASP A 115 -3.34 -7.10 -5.01
N VAL A 116 -2.41 -6.17 -5.19
CA VAL A 116 -1.43 -5.76 -4.17
C VAL A 116 -1.52 -4.26 -3.95
N TYR A 117 -1.66 -3.86 -2.69
CA TYR A 117 -1.58 -2.48 -2.25
C TYR A 117 -0.36 -2.28 -1.35
N VAL A 118 0.45 -1.28 -1.68
CA VAL A 118 1.56 -0.82 -0.86
C VAL A 118 1.23 0.58 -0.36
N ILE A 119 1.20 0.76 0.96
CA ILE A 119 0.89 2.01 1.62
C ILE A 119 2.14 2.43 2.37
N GLU A 120 2.67 3.60 2.08
CA GLU A 120 3.94 4.10 2.59
C GLU A 120 3.68 5.39 3.38
N LEU A 121 4.28 5.54 4.55
CA LEU A 121 4.29 6.76 5.35
C LEU A 121 5.74 7.16 5.61
N GLY A 122 6.10 8.38 5.22
CA GLY A 122 7.30 9.06 5.70
C GLY A 122 6.89 10.25 6.57
N CYS A 123 7.43 10.34 7.79
CA CYS A 123 7.22 11.47 8.69
C CYS A 123 8.45 11.78 9.53
N ASP A 124 8.57 13.03 9.97
CA ASP A 124 9.48 13.42 11.04
C ASP A 124 9.14 12.65 12.32
N LYS A 125 10.17 12.14 13.01
CA LYS A 125 10.04 11.31 14.23
C LYS A 125 9.17 11.97 15.31
N LYS A 126 9.16 13.30 15.38
CA LYS A 126 8.36 14.08 16.33
C LYS A 126 6.86 14.08 15.99
N SER A 127 6.49 14.23 14.72
CA SER A 127 5.08 14.28 14.29
C SER A 127 4.51 12.90 13.91
N CYS A 128 5.38 11.92 13.70
CA CYS A 128 5.02 10.59 13.23
C CYS A 128 3.96 9.86 14.08
N PRO A 129 3.90 9.95 15.42
CA PRO A 129 2.84 9.31 16.19
C PRO A 129 1.42 9.76 15.81
N GLU A 130 1.23 11.03 15.44
CA GLU A 130 -0.05 11.53 14.97
C GLU A 130 -0.34 11.04 13.55
N LYS A 131 0.64 11.15 12.65
CA LYS A 131 0.50 10.73 11.23
C LYS A 131 0.31 9.22 11.10
N ARG A 132 0.87 8.44 12.02
CA ARG A 132 0.68 6.99 12.09
C ARG A 132 -0.79 6.63 12.29
N LYS A 133 -1.55 7.39 13.08
CA LYS A 133 -3.00 7.16 13.24
C LYS A 133 -3.76 7.33 11.92
N ALA A 134 -3.38 8.31 11.10
CA ALA A 134 -3.98 8.52 9.78
C ALA A 134 -3.62 7.38 8.80
N PHE A 135 -2.36 6.96 8.83
CA PHE A 135 -1.88 5.79 8.08
C PHE A 135 -2.62 4.50 8.47
N ASP A 136 -2.71 4.17 9.76
CA ASP A 136 -3.36 2.93 10.23
C ASP A 136 -4.86 2.91 9.85
N LYS A 137 -5.54 4.07 9.91
CA LYS A 137 -6.93 4.21 9.43
C LYS A 137 -7.03 3.93 7.93
N LEU A 138 -6.09 4.45 7.13
CA LEU A 138 -6.07 4.20 5.69
C LEU A 138 -5.77 2.73 5.38
N VAL A 139 -4.78 2.11 6.05
CA VAL A 139 -4.47 0.68 5.94
C VAL A 139 -5.72 -0.15 6.24
N LYS A 140 -6.45 0.15 7.32
CA LYS A 140 -7.72 -0.52 7.66
C LYS A 140 -8.79 -0.32 6.58
N LYS A 141 -8.93 0.90 6.02
CA LYS A 141 -9.87 1.21 4.94
C LYS A 141 -9.55 0.43 3.67
N VAL A 142 -8.28 0.39 3.25
CA VAL A 142 -7.82 -0.38 2.08
C VAL A 142 -8.07 -1.86 2.30
N TYR A 143 -7.66 -2.40 3.44
CA TYR A 143 -7.85 -3.81 3.77
C TYR A 143 -9.34 -4.22 3.66
N ASN A 144 -10.23 -3.46 4.28
CA ASN A 144 -11.65 -3.80 4.31
C ASN A 144 -12.36 -3.63 2.95
N LYS A 145 -11.87 -2.76 2.06
CA LYS A 145 -12.53 -2.47 0.78
C LYS A 145 -11.95 -3.24 -0.41
N LYS A 146 -10.68 -3.65 -0.33
CA LYS A 146 -9.94 -4.19 -1.47
C LYS A 146 -9.28 -5.55 -1.22
N ILE A 147 -9.16 -6.00 0.03
CA ILE A 147 -8.36 -7.19 0.37
C ILE A 147 -9.18 -8.27 1.08
N LYS A 148 -10.01 -7.87 2.04
CA LYS A 148 -10.97 -8.74 2.76
C LYS A 148 -12.10 -9.13 1.83
#